data_AF-A0AAD8BR66-F1
#
_entry.id   AF-A0AAD8BR66-F1
#
_cell.length_a   1.000
_cell.length_b   1.000
_cell.length_c   1.000
_cell.angle_alpha   90.00
_cell.angle_beta   90.00
_cell.angle_gamma   90.00
#
_symmetry.space_group_name_H-M   'P 1'
#
loop_
_entity.id
_entity.type
_entity.pdbx_description
1 polymer ?
#
loop_
_entity_poly.entity_id
_entity_poly.type
_entity_poly.pdbx_seq_one_letter_code
_entity_poly.pdbx_strand_id
1 'polypeptide(L)'
;MAYLALSQHARTPSAQYLVYFIILLSSSRTSAFFEGWAEDLLGPWCATRPRGQDCCDSRNDDCNVPILGTECYCDVFCNATANDCCPDYFFHCHGYEWSTRPPTTTTFLPPRTTRAPLGFCYKSGIRFSQGDETQDNCKKCTCESVGGGRHDWKCTDDVCLIRPELIQEINDGPYTWKAGNYSNLWGLTLDEGTRYRLGTFQLRADVVRMNPIRITQESLPEAFDARQKWPNMLSQITDQGNCASSWAHSTAAVYTSNKALASDRLNIQSDGALNDVLSTQHLLSCNSDDQYACAGGSLDRAWWFLRKNGVVSDKCYPYTATRYNESIQCLIPTYIKDADCPSKIAFKRGKRFKAAPPYRIRPSEIEIMKEIMNNGPVQAILQVREDFFMYRSGVYKYSNLIRKRREPESHLKSGYHSVRIIGWGLERTPSGKDVKYWICANSWGPQWGEDGYFRIERGTDESSIESAVIGVLGTVSGDEQLRLILEANKRK
;
A
#
# COMPACT_ATOMS: atom_id res chain seq x y z
N MET A 1 -27.71 63.62 -46.21
CA MET A 1 -28.83 64.03 -45.33
C MET A 1 -28.67 63.29 -44.01
N ALA A 2 -28.92 63.94 -42.88
CA ALA A 2 -28.82 63.33 -41.54
C ALA A 2 -30.19 62.78 -41.08
N TYR A 3 -30.21 61.94 -40.03
CA TYR A 3 -30.65 62.40 -38.69
C TYR A 3 -30.30 61.40 -37.58
N LEU A 4 -30.21 61.91 -36.33
CA LEU A 4 -29.98 61.19 -35.08
C LEU A 4 -31.05 61.58 -34.05
N ALA A 5 -31.57 60.60 -33.29
CA ALA A 5 -32.16 60.73 -31.93
C ALA A 5 -32.36 59.29 -31.39
N LEU A 6 -32.06 58.85 -30.14
CA LEU A 6 -31.86 59.42 -28.79
C LEU A 6 -33.13 59.82 -28.01
N SER A 7 -33.00 59.70 -26.67
CA SER A 7 -33.95 60.06 -25.59
C SER A 7 -34.99 58.98 -25.18
N GLN A 8 -35.42 58.84 -23.91
CA GLN A 8 -34.73 58.72 -22.60
C GLN A 8 -35.77 58.47 -21.48
N HIS A 9 -35.44 57.61 -20.48
CA HIS A 9 -35.95 57.66 -19.09
C HIS A 9 -37.49 57.55 -18.84
N ALA A 10 -38.03 57.45 -17.62
CA ALA A 10 -37.68 56.68 -16.39
C ALA A 10 -38.87 56.81 -15.40
N ARG A 11 -39.02 55.89 -14.40
CA ARG A 11 -39.72 56.14 -13.11
C ARG A 11 -39.64 54.97 -12.10
N THR A 12 -39.20 55.28 -10.89
CA THR A 12 -39.48 54.62 -9.59
C THR A 12 -40.50 55.53 -8.81
N PRO A 13 -40.82 55.47 -7.48
CA PRO A 13 -40.20 54.73 -6.34
C PRO A 13 -41.13 54.25 -5.16
N SER A 14 -40.49 53.64 -4.13
CA SER A 14 -40.88 53.58 -2.68
C SER A 14 -42.19 52.85 -2.27
N ALA A 15 -42.43 52.45 -1.00
CA ALA A 15 -41.68 52.58 0.27
C ALA A 15 -41.81 51.27 1.12
N GLN A 16 -40.75 50.76 1.74
CA GLN A 16 -40.36 50.93 3.17
C GLN A 16 -41.33 50.42 4.25
N TYR A 17 -40.82 49.52 5.10
CA TYR A 17 -40.84 49.68 6.57
C TYR A 17 -39.51 49.14 7.15
N LEU A 18 -39.06 49.68 8.29
CA LEU A 18 -37.79 49.35 8.94
C LEU A 18 -37.99 48.74 10.33
N VAL A 19 -37.05 47.89 10.76
CA VAL A 19 -36.56 47.87 12.15
C VAL A 19 -35.03 47.75 12.12
N TYR A 20 -34.33 48.56 12.92
CA TYR A 20 -32.88 48.52 13.13
C TYR A 20 -32.52 47.64 14.35
N PHE A 21 -31.31 47.07 14.40
CA PHE A 21 -30.39 47.29 15.53
C PHE A 21 -28.93 46.91 15.21
N ILE A 22 -28.00 47.55 15.91
CA ILE A 22 -26.53 47.47 15.82
C ILE A 22 -25.96 47.96 17.18
N ILE A 23 -24.75 47.66 17.65
CA ILE A 23 -23.55 47.00 17.09
C ILE A 23 -22.92 46.15 18.22
N LEU A 24 -22.05 45.15 17.93
CA LEU A 24 -20.74 45.00 18.60
C LEU A 24 -19.85 43.88 18.00
N LEU A 25 -18.53 44.00 18.18
CA LEU A 25 -17.49 43.05 17.78
C LEU A 25 -17.18 42.05 18.91
N SER A 26 -17.08 40.75 18.60
CA SER A 26 -16.30 39.79 19.41
C SER A 26 -15.88 38.58 18.57
N SER A 27 -14.85 37.85 19.02
CA SER A 27 -14.17 36.80 18.24
C SER A 27 -14.78 35.39 18.43
N SER A 28 -14.37 34.49 17.54
CA SER A 28 -14.22 33.04 17.79
C SER A 28 -15.42 32.24 18.32
N ARG A 29 -16.23 31.67 17.40
CA ARG A 29 -17.02 30.43 17.63
C ARG A 29 -17.16 29.59 16.36
N THR A 30 -16.41 28.49 16.26
CA THR A 30 -16.52 27.46 15.20
C THR A 30 -16.35 26.03 15.73
N SER A 31 -16.54 25.81 17.03
CA SER A 31 -16.29 24.52 17.72
C SER A 31 -17.55 23.67 17.99
N ALA A 32 -18.74 24.24 17.89
CA ALA A 32 -19.98 23.67 18.43
C ALA A 32 -20.73 22.69 17.50
N PHE A 33 -20.03 21.87 16.71
CA PHE A 33 -20.65 20.90 15.79
C PHE A 33 -20.18 19.44 15.98
N PHE A 34 -19.20 19.19 16.85
CA PHE A 34 -18.66 17.84 17.12
C PHE A 34 -18.86 17.35 18.56
N GLU A 35 -19.21 18.22 19.51
CA GLU A 35 -19.25 17.88 20.94
C GLU A 35 -20.38 16.89 21.33
N GLY A 36 -21.38 16.65 20.47
CA GLY A 36 -22.50 15.73 20.75
C GLY A 36 -22.22 14.25 20.46
N TRP A 37 -21.33 13.92 19.52
CA TRP A 37 -21.14 12.54 19.05
C TRP A 37 -20.35 11.66 20.02
N ALA A 38 -19.72 12.26 21.04
CA ALA A 38 -18.86 11.56 21.98
C ALA A 38 -19.62 10.68 22.98
N GLU A 39 -20.87 11.03 23.33
CA GLU A 39 -21.68 10.26 24.28
C GLU A 39 -22.43 9.11 23.57
N ASP A 40 -22.95 9.32 22.35
CA ASP A 40 -23.60 8.28 21.53
C ASP A 40 -22.66 7.11 21.15
N LEU A 41 -21.33 7.32 21.22
CA LEU A 41 -20.32 6.28 20.96
C LEU A 41 -20.05 5.38 22.18
N LEU A 42 -20.44 5.76 23.40
CA LEU A 42 -20.06 5.06 24.64
C LEU A 42 -20.81 3.72 24.87
N GLY A 43 -21.79 3.39 24.01
CA GLY A 43 -22.52 2.11 24.05
C GLY A 43 -23.91 2.21 24.69
N PRO A 44 -24.52 1.07 25.06
CA PRO A 44 -23.94 -0.27 25.09
C PRO A 44 -23.64 -0.84 23.69
N TRP A 45 -22.50 -1.52 23.55
CA TRP A 45 -22.13 -2.32 22.38
C TRP A 45 -21.90 -3.77 22.79
N CYS A 46 -20.87 -4.08 23.59
CA CYS A 46 -20.65 -5.43 24.13
C CYS A 46 -21.86 -5.92 24.93
N ALA A 47 -22.50 -5.05 25.71
CA ALA A 47 -23.72 -5.41 26.47
C ALA A 47 -24.98 -5.66 25.62
N THR A 48 -24.90 -5.55 24.28
CA THR A 48 -25.98 -5.95 23.36
C THR A 48 -25.86 -7.38 22.85
N ARG A 49 -24.75 -8.06 23.15
CA ARG A 49 -24.49 -9.46 22.74
C ARG A 49 -25.44 -10.43 23.45
N PRO A 50 -25.73 -11.62 22.86
CA PRO A 50 -26.69 -12.55 23.45
C PRO A 50 -26.25 -13.05 24.82
N ARG A 51 -27.16 -13.06 25.81
CA ARG A 51 -26.88 -13.49 27.20
C ARG A 51 -26.18 -14.86 27.24
N GLY A 52 -25.02 -14.91 27.89
CA GLY A 52 -24.12 -16.07 27.92
C GLY A 52 -23.02 -16.05 26.85
N GLN A 53 -22.97 -14.98 26.04
CA GLN A 53 -21.89 -14.65 25.10
C GLN A 53 -21.52 -13.16 25.23
N ASP A 54 -21.60 -12.61 26.44
CA ASP A 54 -21.49 -11.17 26.70
C ASP A 54 -20.07 -10.67 26.34
N CYS A 55 -19.03 -11.36 26.84
CA CYS A 55 -17.60 -11.13 26.54
C CYS A 55 -16.88 -12.48 26.33
N CYS A 56 -15.73 -12.52 25.65
CA CYS A 56 -15.01 -13.78 25.39
C CYS A 56 -13.65 -13.88 26.11
N ASP A 57 -13.46 -14.97 26.88
CA ASP A 57 -12.25 -15.26 27.68
C ASP A 57 -10.98 -15.51 26.83
N SER A 58 -11.14 -15.77 25.54
CA SER A 58 -10.08 -16.00 24.57
C SER A 58 -10.39 -15.23 23.28
N ARG A 59 -9.36 -14.91 22.49
CA ARG A 59 -9.55 -14.33 21.15
C ARG A 59 -10.55 -15.18 20.37
N ASN A 60 -11.58 -14.53 19.83
CA ASN A 60 -12.59 -15.16 19.01
C ASN A 60 -13.10 -14.13 17.99
N ASP A 61 -12.92 -14.42 16.70
CA ASP A 61 -13.25 -13.44 15.65
C ASP A 61 -14.78 -13.22 15.54
N ASP A 62 -15.61 -14.17 16.04
CA ASP A 62 -17.07 -14.02 16.23
C ASP A 62 -17.43 -13.14 17.46
N CYS A 63 -16.44 -12.59 18.18
CA CYS A 63 -16.63 -11.83 19.41
C CYS A 63 -16.79 -10.32 19.17
N ASN A 64 -17.56 -9.94 18.15
CA ASN A 64 -17.72 -8.56 17.71
C ASN A 64 -19.19 -8.10 17.69
N VAL A 65 -19.39 -6.78 17.56
CA VAL A 65 -20.69 -6.12 17.29
C VAL A 65 -20.52 -4.91 16.36
N PRO A 66 -21.55 -4.52 15.59
CA PRO A 66 -21.45 -3.41 14.64
C PRO A 66 -21.64 -2.02 15.28
N ILE A 67 -20.66 -1.14 15.12
CA ILE A 67 -20.69 0.28 15.48
C ILE A 67 -20.50 1.16 14.22
N LEU A 68 -21.48 2.03 13.93
CA LEU A 68 -21.48 2.98 12.79
C LEU A 68 -21.08 2.39 11.40
N GLY A 69 -21.30 1.10 11.16
CA GLY A 69 -20.94 0.42 9.91
C GLY A 69 -19.55 -0.24 9.90
N THR A 70 -18.89 -0.32 11.06
CA THR A 70 -17.66 -1.09 11.31
C THR A 70 -17.90 -2.11 12.42
N GLU A 71 -17.09 -3.15 12.51
CA GLU A 71 -17.14 -4.13 13.61
C GLU A 71 -16.20 -3.68 14.75
N CYS A 72 -16.64 -3.80 16.01
CA CYS A 72 -15.81 -3.64 17.18
C CYS A 72 -15.84 -4.90 18.07
N TYR A 73 -14.74 -5.18 18.78
CA TYR A 73 -14.50 -6.46 19.46
C TYR A 73 -14.68 -6.38 20.99
N CYS A 74 -15.08 -7.51 21.57
CA CYS A 74 -15.45 -7.72 22.97
C CYS A 74 -14.72 -8.92 23.63
N ASP A 75 -13.51 -9.23 23.17
CA ASP A 75 -12.68 -10.32 23.71
C ASP A 75 -11.39 -9.85 24.41
N VAL A 76 -10.69 -10.81 25.02
CA VAL A 76 -9.46 -10.58 25.81
C VAL A 76 -8.35 -9.82 25.07
N PHE A 77 -8.32 -9.76 23.73
CA PHE A 77 -7.40 -8.92 22.96
C PHE A 77 -7.53 -7.44 23.34
N CYS A 78 -8.75 -7.00 23.67
CA CYS A 78 -9.03 -5.64 24.10
C CYS A 78 -8.43 -5.27 25.45
N ASN A 79 -8.01 -6.24 26.25
CA ASN A 79 -7.22 -6.00 27.46
C ASN A 79 -5.83 -5.40 27.17
N ALA A 80 -5.36 -5.46 25.91
CA ALA A 80 -4.14 -4.80 25.44
C ALA A 80 -4.38 -3.41 24.82
N THR A 81 -5.58 -2.82 24.94
CA THR A 81 -5.98 -1.54 24.33
C THR A 81 -5.76 -1.49 22.80
N ALA A 82 -6.32 -2.46 22.09
CA ALA A 82 -6.37 -2.44 20.63
C ALA A 82 -7.40 -1.42 20.09
N ASN A 83 -7.20 -0.96 18.85
CA ASN A 83 -7.97 0.14 18.25
C ASN A 83 -9.33 -0.29 17.66
N ASP A 84 -9.57 -1.59 17.57
CA ASP A 84 -10.77 -2.26 17.06
C ASP A 84 -11.73 -2.69 18.19
N CYS A 85 -11.46 -2.28 19.43
CA CYS A 85 -12.25 -2.64 20.60
C CYS A 85 -13.49 -1.76 20.76
N CYS A 86 -14.60 -2.34 21.22
CA CYS A 86 -15.79 -1.56 21.51
C CYS A 86 -15.54 -0.57 22.66
N PRO A 87 -16.01 0.70 22.57
CA PRO A 87 -15.79 1.71 23.62
C PRO A 87 -16.27 1.30 25.02
N ASP A 88 -17.25 0.38 25.10
CA ASP A 88 -17.84 -0.10 26.35
C ASP A 88 -17.14 -1.34 26.93
N TYR A 89 -16.18 -1.95 26.24
CA TYR A 89 -15.52 -3.21 26.64
C TYR A 89 -14.99 -3.19 28.09
N PHE A 90 -14.26 -2.14 28.49
CA PHE A 90 -13.68 -2.10 29.83
C PHE A 90 -14.73 -1.93 30.94
N PHE A 91 -15.80 -1.17 30.70
CA PHE A 91 -16.88 -1.05 31.67
C PHE A 91 -17.69 -2.37 31.75
N HIS A 92 -18.02 -2.97 30.60
CA HIS A 92 -18.90 -4.14 30.55
C HIS A 92 -18.19 -5.45 30.92
N CYS A 93 -17.02 -5.71 30.34
CA CYS A 93 -16.29 -6.97 30.50
C CYS A 93 -15.35 -7.00 31.71
N HIS A 94 -14.93 -5.84 32.23
CA HIS A 94 -14.03 -5.73 33.40
C HIS A 94 -14.61 -4.95 34.58
N GLY A 95 -15.82 -4.38 34.47
CA GLY A 95 -16.55 -3.80 35.60
C GLY A 95 -15.99 -2.47 36.13
N TYR A 96 -15.23 -1.72 35.33
CA TYR A 96 -14.68 -0.42 35.74
C TYR A 96 -15.76 0.66 35.87
N GLU A 97 -15.81 1.36 37.02
CA GLU A 97 -16.70 2.51 37.23
C GLU A 97 -16.19 3.80 36.55
N TRP A 98 -17.13 4.66 36.11
CA TRP A 98 -16.85 5.82 35.28
C TRP A 98 -16.68 7.14 36.08
N SER A 99 -15.59 7.87 35.80
CA SER A 99 -15.37 9.22 36.33
C SER A 99 -16.09 10.27 35.46
N THR A 100 -17.23 10.79 35.93
CA THR A 100 -18.18 11.64 35.18
C THR A 100 -17.69 13.08 34.88
N ARG A 101 -16.54 13.25 34.20
CA ARG A 101 -16.17 14.53 33.56
C ARG A 101 -15.39 14.33 32.25
N PRO A 102 -15.87 14.84 31.10
CA PRO A 102 -15.03 14.97 29.92
C PRO A 102 -13.92 16.01 30.16
N PRO A 103 -12.73 15.84 29.57
CA PRO A 103 -11.63 16.80 29.70
C PRO A 103 -11.91 18.05 28.86
N THR A 104 -12.60 19.03 29.44
CA THR A 104 -12.91 20.31 28.78
C THR A 104 -11.65 21.00 28.26
N THR A 105 -11.61 21.29 26.96
CA THR A 105 -10.51 21.90 26.22
C THR A 105 -10.15 23.28 26.78
N THR A 106 -9.32 23.29 27.82
CA THR A 106 -8.94 24.50 28.56
C THR A 106 -7.44 24.69 28.41
N THR A 107 -7.02 25.87 27.95
CA THR A 107 -5.62 26.28 27.89
C THR A 107 -5.06 26.55 29.28
N PHE A 108 -4.91 25.49 30.07
CA PHE A 108 -4.18 25.53 31.32
C PHE A 108 -2.71 25.84 31.04
N LEU A 109 -2.32 27.09 31.34
CA LEU A 109 -0.97 27.37 31.81
C LEU A 109 -0.64 26.34 32.90
N PRO A 110 0.54 25.68 32.85
CA PRO A 110 0.79 24.47 33.63
C PRO A 110 0.60 24.74 35.13
N PRO A 111 -0.21 23.92 35.84
CA PRO A 111 -0.42 24.08 37.27
C PRO A 111 0.92 24.11 38.01
N ARG A 112 1.09 25.10 38.90
CA ARG A 112 2.32 25.24 39.70
C ARG A 112 2.48 24.04 40.64
N THR A 113 3.35 23.11 40.22
CA THR A 113 4.07 22.15 41.07
C THR A 113 3.22 21.25 41.98
N THR A 114 2.44 20.35 41.39
CA THR A 114 2.36 18.98 41.92
C THR A 114 3.55 18.19 41.38
N ARG A 115 4.43 17.69 42.25
CA ARG A 115 5.63 16.95 41.83
C ARG A 115 5.23 15.59 41.25
N ALA A 116 5.79 15.22 40.10
CA ALA A 116 5.68 13.84 39.60
C ALA A 116 6.20 12.86 40.66
N PRO A 117 5.57 11.68 40.86
CA PRO A 117 6.02 10.70 41.84
C PRO A 117 7.48 10.28 41.58
N LEU A 118 8.32 10.44 42.60
CA LEU A 118 9.75 10.10 42.50
C LEU A 118 9.92 8.59 42.29
N GLY A 119 10.85 8.20 41.41
CA GLY A 119 11.23 6.79 41.20
C GLY A 119 10.64 6.06 39.99
N PHE A 120 9.72 6.66 39.22
CA PHE A 120 8.95 5.94 38.18
C PHE A 120 8.70 6.77 36.92
N CYS A 121 8.72 6.10 35.76
CA CYS A 121 8.18 6.64 34.51
C CYS A 121 6.69 6.31 34.38
N TYR A 122 5.98 7.05 33.54
CA TYR A 122 4.56 6.81 33.25
C TYR A 122 4.31 6.79 31.74
N LYS A 123 3.43 5.91 31.27
CA LYS A 123 2.98 5.86 29.87
C LYS A 123 1.51 5.44 29.83
N SER A 124 0.65 6.24 29.20
CA SER A 124 -0.81 6.03 29.16
C SER A 124 -1.45 5.76 30.54
N GLY A 125 -0.96 6.41 31.60
CA GLY A 125 -1.40 6.22 32.99
C GLY A 125 -0.76 5.04 33.73
N ILE A 126 -0.17 4.08 33.01
CA ILE A 126 0.54 2.93 33.59
C ILE A 126 1.90 3.39 34.16
N ARG A 127 2.29 2.85 35.31
CA ARG A 127 3.54 3.17 36.03
C ARG A 127 4.62 2.13 35.74
N PHE A 128 5.81 2.59 35.38
CA PHE A 128 6.98 1.79 35.04
C PHE A 128 8.16 2.11 35.96
N SER A 129 8.91 1.07 36.32
CA SER A 129 10.10 1.11 37.18
C SER A 129 11.35 1.52 36.40
N GLN A 130 12.41 1.95 37.09
CA GLN A 130 13.69 2.21 36.44
C GLN A 130 14.24 0.94 35.79
N GLY A 131 14.62 1.03 34.51
CA GLY A 131 15.09 -0.10 33.71
C GLY A 131 13.99 -0.86 32.96
N ASP A 132 12.70 -0.57 33.21
CA ASP A 132 11.62 -1.10 32.38
C ASP A 132 11.73 -0.54 30.96
N GLU A 133 11.52 -1.40 29.96
CA GLU A 133 11.51 -1.03 28.55
C GLU A 133 10.09 -1.01 27.98
N THR A 134 9.81 -0.04 27.11
CA THR A 134 8.63 -0.03 26.24
C THR A 134 9.06 0.21 24.79
N GLN A 135 8.25 -0.27 23.85
CA GLN A 135 8.39 0.08 22.44
C GLN A 135 7.41 1.21 22.09
N ASP A 136 7.85 2.16 21.27
CA ASP A 136 7.03 3.25 20.75
C ASP A 136 7.21 3.34 19.23
N ASN A 137 6.26 2.77 18.49
CA ASN A 137 6.44 2.46 17.07
C ASN A 137 7.75 1.67 16.87
N CYS A 138 8.74 2.19 16.14
CA CYS A 138 10.05 1.54 15.99
C CYS A 138 11.03 1.79 17.15
N LYS A 139 10.79 2.82 17.98
CA LYS A 139 11.74 3.29 18.99
C LYS A 139 11.70 2.40 20.22
N LYS A 140 12.87 2.10 20.78
CA LYS A 140 12.98 1.44 22.08
C LYS A 140 13.19 2.50 23.15
N CYS A 141 12.35 2.47 24.19
CA CYS A 141 12.32 3.48 25.24
C CYS A 141 12.55 2.82 26.60
N THR A 142 13.66 3.15 27.27
CA THR A 142 13.99 2.66 28.61
C THR A 142 13.68 3.74 29.64
N CYS A 143 13.14 3.35 30.80
CA CYS A 143 12.91 4.26 31.91
C CYS A 143 14.23 4.55 32.65
N GLU A 144 14.82 5.74 32.45
CA GLU A 144 16.08 6.15 33.08
C GLU A 144 15.89 7.24 34.13
N SER A 145 16.79 7.30 35.12
CA SER A 145 16.81 8.36 36.14
C SER A 145 17.47 9.63 35.60
N VAL A 146 16.70 10.69 35.43
CA VAL A 146 17.18 12.02 34.96
C VAL A 146 17.69 12.91 36.10
N GLY A 147 17.84 12.35 37.31
CA GLY A 147 18.39 13.03 38.48
C GLY A 147 17.34 13.68 39.39
N GLY A 148 17.74 14.03 40.61
CA GLY A 148 16.84 14.60 41.62
C GLY A 148 15.67 13.70 42.02
N GLY A 149 15.81 12.36 41.85
CA GLY A 149 14.76 11.37 42.09
C GLY A 149 13.67 11.30 41.00
N ARG A 150 13.85 11.99 39.86
CA ARG A 150 12.95 11.92 38.71
C ARG A 150 13.43 10.88 37.71
N HIS A 151 12.47 10.29 37.01
CA HIS A 151 12.68 9.34 35.94
C HIS A 151 11.92 9.80 34.69
N ASP A 152 12.46 9.49 33.52
CA ASP A 152 11.88 9.87 32.23
C ASP A 152 12.18 8.80 31.17
N TRP A 153 11.43 8.82 30.07
CA TRP A 153 11.63 7.90 28.95
C TRP A 153 12.77 8.37 28.06
N LYS A 154 13.81 7.55 27.97
CA LYS A 154 14.90 7.74 27.01
C LYS A 154 14.70 6.76 25.86
N CYS A 155 14.24 7.29 24.73
CA CYS A 155 14.00 6.53 23.51
C CYS A 155 15.21 6.57 22.57
N THR A 156 15.32 5.57 21.69
CA THR A 156 16.26 5.62 20.57
C THR A 156 15.86 6.70 19.54
N ASP A 157 16.85 7.23 18.83
CA ASP A 157 16.66 8.24 17.78
C ASP A 157 16.35 7.62 16.39
N ASP A 158 15.88 6.38 16.37
CA ASP A 158 15.53 5.66 15.15
C ASP A 158 14.39 6.37 14.39
N VAL A 159 14.57 6.58 13.09
CA VAL A 159 13.52 7.09 12.21
C VAL A 159 12.56 5.94 11.91
N CYS A 160 11.28 6.07 12.26
CA CYS A 160 10.28 5.03 11.99
C CYS A 160 9.76 5.09 10.55
N LEU A 161 9.34 3.94 10.02
CA LEU A 161 8.80 3.80 8.67
C LEU A 161 7.43 4.47 8.52
N ILE A 162 6.53 4.20 9.46
CA ILE A 162 5.24 4.88 9.58
C ILE A 162 5.42 6.07 10.53
N ARG A 163 4.96 7.25 10.12
CA ARG A 163 5.17 8.53 10.82
C ARG A 163 3.84 9.30 10.94
N PRO A 164 3.15 9.24 12.10
CA PRO A 164 1.84 9.86 12.29
C PRO A 164 1.78 11.36 11.94
N GLU A 165 2.85 12.10 12.18
CA GLU A 165 2.97 13.52 11.86
C GLU A 165 3.01 13.80 10.36
N LEU A 166 3.53 12.86 9.56
CA LEU A 166 3.48 12.95 8.09
C LEU A 166 2.12 12.49 7.55
N ILE A 167 1.52 11.46 8.17
CA ILE A 167 0.15 11.04 7.82
C ILE A 167 -0.81 12.22 7.97
N GLN A 168 -0.73 12.95 9.08
CA GLN A 168 -1.53 14.16 9.29
C GLN A 168 -1.20 15.24 8.25
N GLU A 169 0.07 15.61 8.05
CA GLU A 169 0.45 16.69 7.13
C GLU A 169 0.12 16.39 5.65
N ILE A 170 0.05 15.12 5.25
CA ILE A 170 -0.47 14.69 3.94
C ILE A 170 -2.00 14.76 3.89
N ASN A 171 -2.68 14.37 4.97
CA ASN A 171 -4.15 14.32 5.02
C ASN A 171 -4.80 15.71 5.16
N ASP A 172 -4.18 16.62 5.90
CA ASP A 172 -4.60 18.03 6.03
C ASP A 172 -4.09 18.88 4.84
N GLY A 173 -3.06 18.41 4.14
CA GLY A 173 -2.42 19.11 3.03
C GLY A 173 -3.17 19.04 1.67
N PRO A 174 -2.78 19.88 0.69
CA PRO A 174 -3.41 19.97 -0.63
C PRO A 174 -2.98 18.84 -1.58
N TYR A 175 -3.02 17.60 -1.10
CA TYR A 175 -2.56 16.40 -1.82
C TYR A 175 -3.71 15.65 -2.49
N THR A 176 -3.43 15.05 -3.64
CA THR A 176 -4.35 14.21 -4.44
C THR A 176 -4.50 12.78 -3.90
N TRP A 177 -3.86 12.48 -2.77
CA TRP A 177 -3.87 11.19 -2.10
C TRP A 177 -3.96 11.37 -0.58
N LYS A 178 -4.32 10.29 0.11
CA LYS A 178 -4.37 10.21 1.57
C LYS A 178 -3.41 9.14 2.09
N ALA A 179 -2.87 9.41 3.27
CA ALA A 179 -1.94 8.56 3.98
C ALA A 179 -2.62 7.86 5.18
N GLY A 180 -2.05 6.73 5.63
CA GLY A 180 -2.56 5.92 6.73
C GLY A 180 -1.50 5.01 7.34
N ASN A 181 -1.88 4.35 8.44
CA ASN A 181 -1.05 3.40 9.19
C ASN A 181 -1.36 1.95 8.75
N TYR A 182 -0.38 1.06 8.89
CA TYR A 182 -0.48 -0.37 8.58
C TYR A 182 0.23 -1.20 9.66
N SER A 183 -0.46 -2.16 10.26
CA SER A 183 0.07 -3.01 11.34
C SER A 183 1.27 -3.87 10.91
N ASN A 184 1.39 -4.21 9.61
CA ASN A 184 2.53 -4.94 9.04
C ASN A 184 3.72 -4.04 8.62
N LEU A 185 3.65 -2.74 8.89
CA LEU A 185 4.71 -1.75 8.67
C LEU A 185 5.03 -0.90 9.93
N TRP A 186 4.09 -0.79 10.87
CA TRP A 186 4.32 -0.25 12.21
C TRP A 186 5.41 -1.04 12.94
N GLY A 187 6.23 -0.37 13.74
CA GLY A 187 7.34 -1.00 14.45
C GLY A 187 8.62 -1.16 13.63
N LEU A 188 8.59 -1.01 12.31
CA LEU A 188 9.79 -0.99 11.48
C LEU A 188 10.45 0.39 11.50
N THR A 189 11.79 0.41 11.56
CA THR A 189 12.56 1.61 11.19
C THR A 189 12.42 1.89 9.69
N LEU A 190 12.64 3.14 9.29
CA LEU A 190 12.65 3.57 7.88
C LEU A 190 13.72 2.79 7.08
N ASP A 191 14.86 2.49 7.71
CA ASP A 191 15.93 1.68 7.11
C ASP A 191 15.56 0.21 6.95
N GLU A 192 14.84 -0.39 7.89
CA GLU A 192 14.28 -1.73 7.74
C GLU A 192 13.19 -1.77 6.66
N GLY A 193 12.22 -0.85 6.66
CA GLY A 193 11.20 -0.77 5.62
C GLY A 193 11.78 -0.61 4.22
N THR A 194 12.75 0.30 4.07
CA THR A 194 13.52 0.48 2.83
C THR A 194 14.21 -0.83 2.42
N ARG A 195 14.94 -1.47 3.35
CA ARG A 195 15.72 -2.70 3.08
C ARG A 195 14.86 -3.94 2.83
N TYR A 196 13.71 -4.06 3.46
CA TYR A 196 12.86 -5.25 3.45
C TYR A 196 11.81 -5.22 2.36
N ARG A 197 11.32 -4.04 1.97
CA ARG A 197 10.27 -3.91 0.95
C ARG A 197 10.84 -3.53 -0.43
N LEU A 198 11.96 -2.79 -0.48
CA LEU A 198 12.55 -2.28 -1.74
C LEU A 198 13.81 -3.08 -2.12
N GLY A 199 13.67 -3.98 -3.09
CA GLY A 199 14.79 -4.83 -3.55
C GLY A 199 14.85 -5.04 -5.05
N THR A 200 14.32 -4.10 -5.83
CA THR A 200 14.53 -4.13 -7.29
C THR A 200 15.78 -3.33 -7.62
N PHE A 201 16.69 -3.89 -8.42
CA PHE A 201 17.82 -3.15 -8.95
C PHE A 201 17.44 -2.44 -10.26
N GLN A 202 18.07 -1.30 -10.54
CA GLN A 202 17.91 -0.60 -11.81
C GLN A 202 18.27 -1.52 -12.99
N LEU A 203 17.60 -1.35 -14.12
CA LEU A 203 17.93 -2.07 -15.35
C LEU A 203 19.34 -1.73 -15.82
N ARG A 204 20.10 -2.75 -16.20
CA ARG A 204 21.45 -2.59 -16.75
C ARG A 204 21.43 -1.71 -18.00
N ALA A 205 22.49 -0.91 -18.20
CA ALA A 205 22.50 0.15 -19.22
C ALA A 205 22.41 -0.36 -20.67
N ASP A 206 22.76 -1.62 -20.94
CA ASP A 206 22.54 -2.31 -22.21
C ASP A 206 21.06 -2.63 -22.45
N VAL A 207 20.33 -3.10 -21.42
CA VAL A 207 18.88 -3.31 -21.44
C VAL A 207 18.13 -1.99 -21.65
N VAL A 208 18.58 -0.91 -21.01
CA VAL A 208 18.03 0.45 -21.21
C VAL A 208 18.22 0.95 -22.65
N ARG A 209 19.30 0.55 -23.32
CA ARG A 209 19.60 0.90 -24.73
C ARG A 209 18.89 0.00 -25.77
N MET A 210 18.11 -0.99 -25.37
CA MET A 210 17.35 -1.82 -26.32
C MET A 210 16.29 -0.98 -27.06
N ASN A 211 16.22 -1.14 -28.38
CA ASN A 211 15.22 -0.47 -29.22
C ASN A 211 13.80 -0.81 -28.77
N PRO A 212 12.97 0.18 -28.36
CA PRO A 212 11.61 -0.10 -27.92
C PRO A 212 10.67 -0.33 -29.11
N ILE A 213 9.76 -1.29 -28.96
CA ILE A 213 8.71 -1.62 -29.94
C ILE A 213 7.83 -0.37 -30.23
N ARG A 214 7.20 -0.33 -31.40
CA ARG A 214 6.16 0.65 -31.75
C ARG A 214 4.83 -0.08 -31.93
N ILE A 215 3.75 0.46 -31.37
CA ILE A 215 2.41 -0.12 -31.50
C ILE A 215 1.53 0.83 -32.33
N THR A 216 1.02 0.35 -33.46
CA THR A 216 0.14 1.10 -34.36
C THR A 216 -1.32 0.98 -33.92
N GLN A 217 -1.83 2.02 -33.27
CA GLN A 217 -3.21 2.14 -32.81
C GLN A 217 -3.53 3.64 -32.62
N GLU A 218 -4.69 4.09 -33.08
CA GLU A 218 -4.98 5.53 -33.24
C GLU A 218 -5.88 6.12 -32.15
N SER A 219 -6.65 5.29 -31.45
CA SER A 219 -7.49 5.70 -30.32
C SER A 219 -7.21 4.90 -29.06
N LEU A 220 -7.33 5.57 -27.91
CA LEU A 220 -7.19 5.02 -26.57
C LEU A 220 -8.32 5.59 -25.70
N PRO A 221 -8.98 4.79 -24.86
CA PRO A 221 -10.00 5.30 -23.94
C PRO A 221 -9.37 6.13 -22.81
N GLU A 222 -10.15 7.07 -22.25
CA GLU A 222 -9.72 7.94 -21.15
C GLU A 222 -9.34 7.16 -19.88
N ALA A 223 -10.07 6.07 -19.62
CA ALA A 223 -9.79 5.10 -18.57
C ALA A 223 -9.82 3.66 -19.13
N PHE A 224 -9.03 2.80 -18.51
CA PHE A 224 -8.96 1.37 -18.84
C PHE A 224 -8.55 0.59 -17.60
N ASP A 225 -9.23 -0.52 -17.32
CA ASP A 225 -8.84 -1.48 -16.29
C ASP A 225 -8.81 -2.88 -16.89
N ALA A 226 -7.62 -3.50 -16.91
CA ALA A 226 -7.46 -4.86 -17.40
C ALA A 226 -8.31 -5.89 -16.62
N ARG A 227 -8.67 -5.62 -15.34
CA ARG A 227 -9.60 -6.44 -14.55
C ARG A 227 -11.01 -6.46 -15.14
N GLN A 228 -11.42 -5.40 -15.83
CA GLN A 228 -12.71 -5.31 -16.51
C GLN A 228 -12.67 -5.92 -17.92
N LYS A 229 -11.58 -5.72 -18.67
CA LYS A 229 -11.43 -6.32 -20.02
C LYS A 229 -11.23 -7.84 -19.97
N TRP A 230 -10.49 -8.32 -18.98
CA TRP A 230 -10.18 -9.75 -18.81
C TRP A 230 -10.54 -10.20 -17.38
N PRO A 231 -11.84 -10.29 -17.06
CA PRO A 231 -12.32 -10.64 -15.73
C PRO A 231 -11.84 -12.05 -15.35
N ASN A 232 -11.39 -12.20 -14.10
CA ASN A 232 -10.76 -13.42 -13.61
C ASN A 232 -9.56 -13.89 -14.45
N MET A 233 -8.90 -13.01 -15.21
CA MET A 233 -7.62 -13.31 -15.88
C MET A 233 -6.40 -12.62 -15.25
N LEU A 234 -6.62 -11.60 -14.40
CA LEU A 234 -5.58 -10.87 -13.67
C LEU A 234 -5.42 -11.36 -12.23
N SER A 235 -4.17 -11.45 -11.79
CA SER A 235 -3.84 -12.03 -10.50
C SER A 235 -4.28 -11.20 -9.30
N GLN A 236 -4.49 -11.92 -8.20
CA GLN A 236 -4.58 -11.31 -6.87
C GLN A 236 -3.26 -10.65 -6.46
N ILE A 237 -3.37 -9.68 -5.55
CA ILE A 237 -2.23 -9.10 -4.83
C ILE A 237 -1.51 -10.18 -4.03
N THR A 238 -0.19 -10.02 -3.93
CA THR A 238 0.69 -10.88 -3.11
C THR A 238 1.31 -10.04 -2.00
N ASP A 239 1.75 -10.68 -0.91
CA ASP A 239 2.67 -10.06 0.05
C ASP A 239 4.05 -10.72 -0.08
N GLN A 240 5.10 -9.92 -0.26
CA GLN A 240 6.50 -10.33 -0.20
C GLN A 240 7.00 -10.49 1.25
N GLY A 241 6.21 -10.07 2.25
CA GLY A 241 6.63 -10.01 3.64
C GLY A 241 7.82 -9.06 3.83
N ASN A 242 8.67 -9.35 4.82
CA ASN A 242 9.89 -8.60 5.06
C ASN A 242 11.08 -9.19 4.26
N CYS A 243 10.85 -9.52 3.00
CA CYS A 243 11.84 -10.00 2.04
C CYS A 243 11.83 -9.06 0.82
N ALA A 244 12.99 -8.57 0.35
CA ALA A 244 13.08 -7.59 -0.73
C ALA A 244 12.90 -8.24 -2.14
N SER A 245 12.06 -9.27 -2.21
CA SER A 245 11.77 -10.07 -3.40
C SER A 245 10.84 -9.40 -4.39
N SER A 246 10.63 -8.07 -4.35
CA SER A 246 9.69 -7.40 -5.25
C SER A 246 10.02 -7.60 -6.74
N TRP A 247 11.31 -7.68 -7.08
CA TRP A 247 11.79 -8.08 -8.41
C TRP A 247 11.27 -9.47 -8.84
N ALA A 248 11.21 -10.41 -7.89
CA ALA A 248 10.63 -11.71 -8.07
C ALA A 248 9.10 -11.64 -8.02
N HIS A 249 8.44 -10.89 -7.13
CA HIS A 249 6.98 -10.73 -7.13
C HIS A 249 6.43 -9.95 -8.31
N SER A 250 7.25 -9.21 -9.06
CA SER A 250 6.82 -8.40 -10.21
C SER A 250 7.20 -9.05 -11.53
N THR A 251 8.37 -9.71 -11.67
CA THR A 251 8.61 -10.67 -12.78
C THR A 251 7.80 -11.95 -12.55
N ALA A 252 7.38 -12.15 -11.29
CA ALA A 252 6.52 -13.20 -10.82
C ALA A 252 5.23 -12.70 -10.03
N ALA A 253 4.21 -12.14 -10.72
CA ALA A 253 2.79 -11.83 -10.34
C ALA A 253 1.58 -12.48 -11.15
N VAL A 254 1.68 -13.62 -11.87
CA VAL A 254 0.93 -14.17 -13.03
C VAL A 254 -0.57 -14.31 -12.81
N TYR A 255 -1.32 -14.14 -13.92
CA TYR A 255 -2.37 -15.07 -14.36
C TYR A 255 -3.37 -15.34 -13.23
N THR A 256 -4.10 -16.46 -13.24
CA THR A 256 -5.30 -16.59 -12.39
C THR A 256 -5.76 -18.03 -12.14
N SER A 257 -6.09 -18.42 -10.92
CA SER A 257 -6.22 -17.61 -9.72
C SER A 257 -4.91 -17.58 -8.92
N ASN A 258 -4.42 -16.38 -8.54
CA ASN A 258 -3.38 -16.13 -7.50
C ASN A 258 -1.87 -16.37 -7.87
N LYS A 259 -1.02 -15.36 -8.21
CA LYS A 259 0.50 -15.35 -8.47
C LYS A 259 1.00 -16.05 -9.78
N ALA A 260 2.19 -15.94 -10.46
CA ALA A 260 3.46 -15.14 -10.46
C ALA A 260 4.30 -14.86 -11.88
N LEU A 261 4.37 -13.88 -12.90
CA LEU A 261 3.79 -12.63 -13.65
C LEU A 261 3.57 -12.94 -15.13
N ALA A 262 4.62 -13.36 -15.85
CA ALA A 262 4.62 -13.61 -17.29
C ALA A 262 3.33 -14.21 -17.90
N SER A 263 2.74 -15.17 -17.20
CA SER A 263 1.52 -15.86 -17.62
C SER A 263 0.26 -14.98 -17.57
N ASP A 264 0.22 -13.76 -16.99
CA ASP A 264 -0.86 -12.76 -17.20
C ASP A 264 -1.28 -12.77 -18.68
N ARG A 265 -0.22 -12.69 -19.49
CA ARG A 265 -0.25 -12.61 -20.93
C ARG A 265 -0.42 -13.98 -21.57
N LEU A 266 -0.01 -15.07 -20.92
CA LEU A 266 -0.41 -16.42 -21.34
C LEU A 266 -1.90 -16.69 -21.10
N ASN A 267 -2.57 -16.14 -20.07
CA ASN A 267 -4.02 -16.34 -19.94
C ASN A 267 -4.73 -15.66 -21.09
N ILE A 268 -4.41 -14.36 -21.25
CA ILE A 268 -4.94 -13.50 -22.30
C ILE A 268 -4.63 -14.05 -23.71
N GLN A 269 -3.44 -14.64 -23.92
CA GLN A 269 -3.05 -15.22 -25.22
C GLN A 269 -3.50 -16.69 -25.42
N SER A 270 -3.83 -17.43 -24.35
CA SER A 270 -4.41 -18.78 -24.43
C SER A 270 -5.93 -18.79 -24.31
N ASP A 271 -6.57 -17.63 -24.14
CA ASP A 271 -8.03 -17.46 -24.07
C ASP A 271 -8.67 -18.32 -22.97
N GLY A 272 -8.08 -18.27 -21.76
CA GLY A 272 -8.54 -19.06 -20.61
C GLY A 272 -8.08 -20.52 -20.56
N ALA A 273 -7.35 -21.02 -21.57
CA ALA A 273 -7.02 -22.46 -21.67
C ALA A 273 -5.88 -22.95 -20.74
N LEU A 274 -5.13 -22.04 -20.13
CA LEU A 274 -4.27 -22.33 -18.97
C LEU A 274 -5.03 -22.05 -17.67
N ASN A 275 -4.63 -22.66 -16.54
CA ASN A 275 -5.05 -22.28 -15.18
C ASN A 275 -3.97 -22.44 -14.07
N ASP A 276 -2.68 -22.38 -14.45
CA ASP A 276 -1.55 -22.56 -13.52
C ASP A 276 -0.80 -21.29 -13.12
N VAL A 277 -0.77 -21.10 -11.81
CA VAL A 277 0.04 -20.19 -11.01
C VAL A 277 1.51 -20.56 -11.09
N LEU A 278 2.41 -19.61 -11.37
CA LEU A 278 3.87 -19.83 -11.33
C LEU A 278 4.43 -19.61 -9.91
N SER A 279 5.58 -20.21 -9.61
CA SER A 279 6.24 -20.06 -8.32
C SER A 279 7.19 -18.86 -8.27
N THR A 280 6.83 -17.85 -7.47
CA THR A 280 7.75 -16.79 -7.04
C THR A 280 8.92 -17.35 -6.24
N GLN A 281 8.68 -18.36 -5.38
CA GLN A 281 9.73 -18.96 -4.56
C GLN A 281 10.80 -19.66 -5.41
N HIS A 282 10.41 -20.35 -6.48
CA HIS A 282 11.35 -21.02 -7.37
C HIS A 282 12.21 -20.00 -8.14
N LEU A 283 11.62 -18.90 -8.60
CA LEU A 283 12.37 -17.79 -9.19
C LEU A 283 13.34 -17.17 -8.18
N LEU A 284 12.86 -16.90 -6.96
CA LEU A 284 13.62 -16.26 -5.88
C LEU A 284 14.80 -17.13 -5.40
N SER A 285 14.58 -18.44 -5.29
CA SER A 285 15.53 -19.38 -4.68
C SER A 285 16.54 -19.94 -5.67
N CYS A 286 16.15 -20.13 -6.93
CA CYS A 286 16.97 -20.82 -7.94
C CYS A 286 17.57 -19.92 -9.02
N ASN A 287 17.21 -18.62 -9.06
CA ASN A 287 17.90 -17.64 -9.89
C ASN A 287 18.98 -16.94 -9.07
N SER A 288 20.24 -17.34 -9.25
CA SER A 288 21.40 -16.86 -8.48
C SER A 288 22.48 -16.18 -9.33
N ASP A 289 22.18 -15.85 -10.59
CA ASP A 289 23.12 -15.20 -11.52
C ASP A 289 22.97 -13.67 -11.45
N ASP A 290 23.72 -13.04 -10.54
CA ASP A 290 23.61 -11.62 -10.15
C ASP A 290 22.23 -11.28 -9.53
N GLN A 291 21.84 -12.10 -8.55
CA GLN A 291 20.57 -12.05 -7.82
C GLN A 291 20.81 -12.49 -6.36
N TYR A 292 20.15 -11.85 -5.40
CA TYR A 292 20.45 -12.00 -3.96
C TYR A 292 19.21 -12.32 -3.11
N ALA A 293 18.22 -12.99 -3.71
CA ALA A 293 16.96 -13.37 -3.07
C ALA A 293 16.29 -12.21 -2.30
N CYS A 294 16.20 -12.29 -0.97
CA CYS A 294 15.61 -11.25 -0.12
C CYS A 294 16.46 -9.99 0.04
N ALA A 295 17.73 -9.98 -0.38
CA ALA A 295 18.54 -8.75 -0.45
C ALA A 295 18.38 -8.01 -1.79
N GLY A 296 17.58 -8.55 -2.72
CA GLY A 296 17.18 -7.89 -3.96
C GLY A 296 17.66 -8.56 -5.25
N GLY A 297 17.27 -7.97 -6.38
CA GLY A 297 17.54 -8.52 -7.70
C GLY A 297 17.08 -7.64 -8.86
N SER A 298 17.57 -7.99 -10.05
CA SER A 298 17.37 -7.30 -11.32
C SER A 298 16.33 -8.01 -12.20
N LEU A 299 15.54 -7.21 -12.93
CA LEU A 299 14.41 -7.74 -13.72
C LEU A 299 14.88 -8.47 -14.98
N ASP A 300 15.92 -7.98 -15.65
CA ASP A 300 16.47 -8.60 -16.87
C ASP A 300 17.02 -10.01 -16.60
N ARG A 301 17.66 -10.22 -15.46
CA ARG A 301 18.12 -11.55 -15.00
C ARG A 301 16.95 -12.46 -14.62
N ALA A 302 15.88 -11.91 -14.04
CA ALA A 302 14.65 -12.65 -13.76
C ALA A 302 13.96 -13.14 -15.04
N TRP A 303 13.84 -12.28 -16.06
CA TRP A 303 13.32 -12.65 -17.38
C TRP A 303 14.23 -13.62 -18.13
N TRP A 304 15.56 -13.46 -18.03
CA TRP A 304 16.51 -14.39 -18.62
C TRP A 304 16.36 -15.80 -18.04
N PHE A 305 16.18 -15.91 -16.72
CA PHE A 305 15.91 -17.18 -16.04
C PHE A 305 14.60 -17.82 -16.53
N LEU A 306 13.50 -17.06 -16.58
CA LEU A 306 12.22 -17.54 -17.14
C LEU A 306 12.37 -18.04 -18.59
N ARG A 307 13.09 -17.30 -19.44
CA ARG A 307 13.32 -17.66 -20.85
C ARG A 307 14.18 -18.93 -21.00
N LYS A 308 15.24 -19.08 -20.20
CA LYS A 308 16.21 -20.19 -20.32
C LYS A 308 15.76 -21.43 -19.57
N ASN A 309 15.55 -21.28 -18.27
CA ASN A 309 15.30 -22.38 -17.34
C ASN A 309 13.81 -22.66 -17.19
N GLY A 310 13.02 -21.58 -17.04
CA GLY A 310 11.63 -21.63 -16.66
C GLY A 310 11.42 -21.92 -15.18
N VAL A 311 10.19 -21.73 -14.72
CA VAL A 311 9.76 -21.96 -13.34
C VAL A 311 8.71 -23.06 -13.23
N VAL A 312 8.58 -23.63 -12.04
CA VAL A 312 7.47 -24.53 -11.68
C VAL A 312 6.24 -23.72 -11.26
N SER A 313 5.11 -24.41 -11.01
CA SER A 313 3.93 -23.77 -10.42
C SER A 313 4.10 -23.49 -8.92
N ASP A 314 3.38 -22.52 -8.35
CA ASP A 314 3.38 -22.28 -6.89
C ASP A 314 2.84 -23.48 -6.12
N LYS A 315 1.86 -24.20 -6.68
CA LYS A 315 1.39 -25.50 -6.15
C LYS A 315 2.54 -26.49 -5.95
N CYS A 316 3.59 -26.42 -6.79
CA CYS A 316 4.81 -27.20 -6.65
C CYS A 316 5.79 -26.58 -5.61
N TYR A 317 6.04 -25.28 -5.69
CA TYR A 317 6.97 -24.59 -4.81
C TYR A 317 6.32 -23.33 -4.23
N PRO A 318 5.57 -23.46 -3.11
CA PRO A 318 4.87 -22.34 -2.50
C PRO A 318 5.83 -21.27 -1.99
N TYR A 319 5.34 -20.03 -1.88
CA TYR A 319 6.08 -18.94 -1.25
C TYR A 319 6.19 -19.11 0.27
N THR A 320 7.41 -19.01 0.79
CA THR A 320 7.74 -19.10 2.22
C THR A 320 8.63 -17.96 2.72
N ALA A 321 9.44 -17.39 1.83
CA ALA A 321 10.50 -16.41 2.11
C ALA A 321 9.94 -15.07 2.61
N THR A 322 9.57 -15.00 3.88
CA THR A 322 8.86 -13.85 4.46
C THR A 322 9.76 -12.99 5.35
N ARG A 323 11.05 -13.36 5.49
CA ARG A 323 12.03 -12.69 6.36
C ARG A 323 13.34 -12.43 5.64
N TYR A 324 13.94 -11.26 5.90
CA TYR A 324 15.12 -10.78 5.16
C TYR A 324 16.36 -11.68 5.32
N ASN A 325 16.61 -12.15 6.54
CA ASN A 325 17.75 -13.00 6.90
C ASN A 325 17.45 -14.51 6.75
N GLU A 326 16.43 -14.89 5.99
CA GLU A 326 16.06 -16.30 5.78
C GLU A 326 17.04 -17.00 4.83
N SER A 327 17.53 -18.19 5.19
CA SER A 327 18.44 -18.95 4.35
C SER A 327 17.67 -19.64 3.22
N ILE A 328 17.65 -19.02 2.05
CA ILE A 328 16.86 -19.47 0.90
C ILE A 328 17.69 -20.43 0.04
N GLN A 329 17.36 -21.72 0.11
CA GLN A 329 17.98 -22.77 -0.69
C GLN A 329 17.16 -23.09 -1.95
N CYS A 330 17.83 -23.23 -3.09
CA CYS A 330 17.21 -23.77 -4.31
C CYS A 330 16.90 -25.27 -4.17
N LEU A 331 15.63 -25.64 -3.98
CA LEU A 331 15.22 -27.04 -3.89
C LEU A 331 14.93 -27.73 -5.24
N ILE A 332 14.74 -26.97 -6.33
CA ILE A 332 14.52 -27.53 -7.68
C ILE A 332 15.50 -26.90 -8.72
N PRO A 333 16.82 -27.18 -8.62
CA PRO A 333 17.81 -26.64 -9.55
C PRO A 333 17.59 -27.06 -11.01
N THR A 334 18.27 -26.34 -11.91
CA THR A 334 18.02 -26.39 -13.36
C THR A 334 18.25 -27.77 -13.98
N TYR A 335 19.18 -28.55 -13.43
CA TYR A 335 19.65 -29.83 -13.96
C TYR A 335 18.79 -31.05 -13.60
N ILE A 336 17.99 -31.01 -12.54
CA ILE A 336 17.10 -32.12 -12.13
C ILE A 336 16.13 -32.45 -13.26
N LYS A 337 15.96 -33.74 -13.58
CA LYS A 337 15.02 -34.24 -14.61
C LYS A 337 13.64 -34.50 -14.03
N ASP A 338 13.57 -35.35 -13.03
CA ASP A 338 12.35 -35.76 -12.34
C ASP A 338 12.68 -35.86 -10.85
N ALA A 339 11.83 -35.32 -10.00
CA ALA A 339 11.96 -35.29 -8.53
C ALA A 339 10.60 -34.86 -7.94
N ASP A 340 10.48 -34.87 -6.62
CA ASP A 340 9.33 -34.23 -5.97
C ASP A 340 9.54 -32.72 -5.79
N CYS A 341 8.45 -31.99 -5.98
CA CYS A 341 8.27 -30.63 -5.53
C CYS A 341 8.45 -30.52 -4.00
N PRO A 342 8.84 -29.36 -3.44
CA PRO A 342 8.76 -29.09 -2.01
C PRO A 342 7.38 -29.34 -1.40
N SER A 343 6.30 -29.20 -2.18
CA SER A 343 4.92 -29.58 -1.80
C SER A 343 4.58 -31.08 -1.93
N LYS A 344 5.56 -31.94 -2.26
CA LYS A 344 5.42 -33.38 -2.52
C LYS A 344 4.57 -33.76 -3.76
N ILE A 345 4.31 -32.81 -4.65
CA ILE A 345 3.78 -33.08 -5.99
C ILE A 345 4.91 -33.62 -6.88
N ALA A 346 4.67 -34.64 -7.71
CA ALA A 346 5.69 -35.14 -8.63
C ALA A 346 6.03 -34.11 -9.73
N PHE A 347 7.27 -33.62 -9.78
CA PHE A 347 7.76 -32.68 -10.78
C PHE A 347 8.46 -33.38 -11.95
N LYS A 348 8.06 -33.01 -13.17
CA LYS A 348 8.72 -33.39 -14.43
C LYS A 348 9.31 -32.15 -15.09
N ARG A 349 10.61 -32.15 -15.42
CA ARG A 349 11.33 -31.00 -16.02
C ARG A 349 10.69 -30.45 -17.30
N GLY A 350 9.97 -31.29 -18.05
CA GLY A 350 9.22 -30.88 -19.24
C GLY A 350 8.10 -29.87 -18.96
N LYS A 351 7.51 -29.85 -17.75
CA LYS A 351 6.39 -28.97 -17.37
C LYS A 351 6.84 -27.65 -16.70
N ARG A 352 8.06 -27.16 -16.98
CA ARG A 352 8.48 -25.80 -16.58
C ARG A 352 7.92 -24.75 -17.53
N PHE A 353 7.24 -23.76 -16.97
CA PHE A 353 6.73 -22.60 -17.70
C PHE A 353 7.88 -21.65 -18.05
N LYS A 354 7.88 -21.14 -19.27
CA LYS A 354 8.90 -20.21 -19.78
C LYS A 354 8.26 -18.92 -20.27
N ALA A 355 9.11 -17.98 -20.69
CA ALA A 355 8.71 -16.72 -21.31
C ALA A 355 9.40 -16.55 -22.67
N ALA A 356 8.78 -15.77 -23.55
CA ALA A 356 9.46 -15.24 -24.73
C ALA A 356 10.58 -14.27 -24.31
N PRO A 357 11.42 -13.78 -25.24
CA PRO A 357 12.30 -12.65 -24.93
C PRO A 357 11.48 -11.46 -24.40
N PRO A 358 11.88 -10.84 -23.27
CA PRO A 358 11.30 -9.58 -22.81
C PRO A 358 11.70 -8.45 -23.77
N TYR A 359 10.93 -7.36 -23.74
CA TYR A 359 11.23 -6.14 -24.49
C TYR A 359 10.95 -4.88 -23.66
N ARG A 360 11.81 -3.88 -23.83
CA ARG A 360 11.61 -2.54 -23.29
C ARG A 360 10.48 -1.84 -24.07
N ILE A 361 9.51 -1.29 -23.35
CA ILE A 361 8.49 -0.41 -23.91
C ILE A 361 9.08 1.01 -23.96
N ARG A 362 8.62 1.86 -24.89
CA ARG A 362 9.10 3.25 -24.95
C ARG A 362 8.60 3.99 -23.70
N PRO A 363 9.44 4.79 -23.01
CA PRO A 363 8.95 5.69 -21.96
C PRO A 363 8.06 6.76 -22.60
N SER A 364 6.75 6.48 -22.60
CA SER A 364 5.73 7.26 -23.29
C SER A 364 4.36 6.75 -22.86
N GLU A 365 3.56 7.65 -22.26
CA GLU A 365 2.17 7.43 -21.84
C GLU A 365 1.38 6.56 -22.85
N ILE A 366 1.39 6.97 -24.13
CA ILE A 366 0.63 6.35 -25.22
C ILE A 366 1.10 4.92 -25.51
N GLU A 367 2.41 4.64 -25.55
CA GLU A 367 2.91 3.32 -25.92
C GLU A 367 2.74 2.31 -24.76
N ILE A 368 2.81 2.79 -23.52
CA ILE A 368 2.50 2.01 -22.31
C ILE A 368 1.00 1.68 -22.27
N MET A 369 0.12 2.66 -22.54
CA MET A 369 -1.34 2.44 -22.63
C MET A 369 -1.70 1.39 -23.69
N LYS A 370 -1.20 1.52 -24.92
CA LYS A 370 -1.44 0.55 -26.01
C LYS A 370 -0.99 -0.86 -25.64
N GLU A 371 0.18 -0.98 -25.02
CA GLU A 371 0.73 -2.28 -24.65
C GLU A 371 -0.11 -2.97 -23.57
N ILE A 372 -0.55 -2.22 -22.54
CA ILE A 372 -1.47 -2.71 -21.51
C ILE A 372 -2.80 -3.13 -22.14
N MET A 373 -3.35 -2.33 -23.05
CA MET A 373 -4.66 -2.56 -23.67
C MET A 373 -4.69 -3.78 -24.59
N ASN A 374 -3.61 -4.04 -25.31
CA ASN A 374 -3.56 -5.10 -26.32
C ASN A 374 -2.97 -6.40 -25.76
N ASN A 375 -1.91 -6.32 -24.94
CA ASN A 375 -1.14 -7.48 -24.47
C ASN A 375 -1.30 -7.78 -22.97
N GLY A 376 -2.10 -7.00 -22.23
CA GLY A 376 -2.26 -7.16 -20.78
C GLY A 376 -1.16 -6.48 -19.97
N PRO A 377 -1.19 -6.60 -18.63
CA PRO A 377 -0.33 -5.82 -17.73
C PRO A 377 1.16 -5.83 -18.08
N VAL A 378 1.82 -4.71 -17.75
CA VAL A 378 3.26 -4.48 -17.96
C VAL A 378 3.97 -4.37 -16.63
N GLN A 379 5.25 -4.75 -16.60
CA GLN A 379 6.08 -4.60 -15.41
C GLN A 379 6.75 -3.22 -15.44
N ALA A 380 6.83 -2.54 -14.29
CA ALA A 380 7.51 -1.25 -14.16
C ALA A 380 8.37 -1.20 -12.90
N ILE A 381 9.47 -0.44 -12.95
CA ILE A 381 10.25 -0.05 -11.77
C ILE A 381 9.82 1.36 -11.36
N LEU A 382 9.65 1.61 -10.07
CA LEU A 382 9.55 2.97 -9.51
C LEU A 382 10.53 3.18 -8.36
N GLN A 383 10.99 4.43 -8.20
CA GLN A 383 11.69 4.89 -7.02
C GLN A 383 10.67 5.18 -5.91
N VAL A 384 10.55 4.26 -4.96
CA VAL A 384 9.80 4.49 -3.72
C VAL A 384 10.59 5.45 -2.84
N ARG A 385 9.86 6.34 -2.16
CA ARG A 385 10.36 7.33 -1.20
C ARG A 385 9.62 7.16 0.13
N GLU A 386 10.13 7.82 1.17
CA GLU A 386 9.75 7.61 2.55
C GLU A 386 8.25 7.79 2.89
N ASP A 387 7.53 8.59 2.11
CA ASP A 387 6.09 8.86 2.29
C ASP A 387 5.17 7.82 1.62
N PHE A 388 5.60 7.21 0.52
CA PHE A 388 4.81 6.23 -0.23
C PHE A 388 4.45 4.98 0.58
N PHE A 389 5.27 4.59 1.58
CA PHE A 389 4.94 3.49 2.49
C PHE A 389 3.59 3.67 3.20
N MET A 390 3.21 4.93 3.47
CA MET A 390 1.98 5.30 4.15
C MET A 390 0.82 5.56 3.19
N TYR A 391 0.98 5.42 1.86
CA TYR A 391 -0.10 5.61 0.89
C TYR A 391 -1.33 4.77 1.24
N ARG A 392 -2.52 5.38 1.23
CA ARG A 392 -3.82 4.72 1.49
C ARG A 392 -4.78 4.77 0.31
N SER A 393 -4.95 5.93 -0.34
CA SER A 393 -5.90 6.08 -1.45
C SER A 393 -5.66 7.35 -2.27
N GLY A 394 -6.27 7.45 -3.45
CA GLY A 394 -6.16 8.59 -4.36
C GLY A 394 -4.95 8.52 -5.29
N VAL A 395 -4.65 9.60 -6.01
CA VAL A 395 -3.52 9.63 -6.95
C VAL A 395 -2.23 10.08 -6.24
N TYR A 396 -1.33 9.13 -5.97
CA TYR A 396 -0.04 9.38 -5.35
C TYR A 396 0.84 10.31 -6.20
N LYS A 397 1.48 11.25 -5.50
CA LYS A 397 2.58 12.09 -5.97
C LYS A 397 3.49 12.41 -4.79
N TYR A 398 4.80 12.34 -4.95
CA TYR A 398 5.75 12.55 -3.86
C TYR A 398 5.52 13.89 -3.13
N SER A 399 5.33 13.83 -1.82
CA SER A 399 4.90 14.97 -1.00
C SER A 399 6.01 16.00 -0.77
N ASN A 400 7.28 15.54 -0.79
CA ASN A 400 8.51 16.27 -0.49
C ASN A 400 8.50 16.98 0.89
N LEU A 401 7.71 16.48 1.85
CA LEU A 401 7.54 17.09 3.18
C LEU A 401 8.85 17.12 3.99
N ILE A 402 9.61 16.04 3.97
CA ILE A 402 10.89 15.92 4.70
C ILE A 402 11.85 17.07 4.35
N ARG A 403 11.99 17.38 3.05
CA ARG A 403 12.83 18.50 2.57
C ARG A 403 12.24 19.87 2.91
N LYS A 404 10.90 20.03 2.86
CA LYS A 404 10.23 21.28 3.29
C LYS A 404 10.47 21.55 4.78
N ARG A 405 10.37 20.51 5.61
CA ARG A 405 10.67 20.52 7.05
C ARG A 405 12.16 20.68 7.40
N ARG A 406 13.05 20.46 6.42
CA ARG A 406 14.53 20.44 6.58
C ARG A 406 15.00 19.38 7.57
N GLU A 407 14.33 18.22 7.59
CA GLU A 407 14.76 17.08 8.40
C GLU A 407 16.10 16.51 7.92
N PRO A 408 16.87 15.83 8.79
CA PRO A 408 18.18 15.26 8.43
C PRO A 408 18.11 14.22 7.31
N GLU A 409 19.20 14.04 6.56
CA GLU A 409 19.29 13.06 5.45
C GLU A 409 19.01 11.61 5.89
N SER A 410 19.11 11.29 7.18
CA SER A 410 18.67 9.98 7.73
C SER A 410 17.17 9.71 7.54
N HIS A 411 16.35 10.76 7.36
CA HIS A 411 14.91 10.70 7.12
C HIS A 411 14.57 10.67 5.62
N LEU A 412 15.55 10.92 4.74
CA LEU A 412 15.41 10.87 3.28
C LEU A 412 15.89 9.51 2.77
N LYS A 413 14.97 8.54 2.69
CA LYS A 413 15.28 7.18 2.24
C LYS A 413 14.47 6.84 1.00
N SER A 414 15.17 6.33 -0.01
CA SER A 414 14.56 5.90 -1.26
C SER A 414 15.21 4.62 -1.76
N GLY A 415 14.45 3.84 -2.51
CA GLY A 415 14.92 2.59 -3.11
C GLY A 415 14.06 2.24 -4.31
N TYR A 416 14.54 1.31 -5.12
CA TYR A 416 13.80 0.86 -6.30
C TYR A 416 12.94 -0.35 -5.97
N HIS A 417 11.67 -0.24 -6.34
CA HIS A 417 10.66 -1.26 -6.21
C HIS A 417 10.14 -1.60 -7.60
N SER A 418 9.53 -2.77 -7.76
CA SER A 418 8.88 -3.13 -9.02
C SER A 418 7.47 -3.60 -8.79
N VAL A 419 6.63 -3.10 -9.68
CA VAL A 419 5.17 -3.21 -9.65
C VAL A 419 4.70 -3.60 -11.04
N ARG A 420 3.40 -3.72 -11.21
CA ARG A 420 2.80 -4.03 -12.50
C ARG A 420 1.63 -3.10 -12.78
N ILE A 421 1.68 -2.42 -13.92
CA ILE A 421 0.65 -1.48 -14.35
C ILE A 421 -0.44 -2.27 -15.07
N ILE A 422 -1.67 -2.18 -14.56
CA ILE A 422 -2.84 -2.92 -15.07
C ILE A 422 -3.83 -2.05 -15.84
N GLY A 423 -3.68 -0.73 -15.77
CA GLY A 423 -4.67 0.19 -16.31
C GLY A 423 -4.33 1.65 -16.03
N TRP A 424 -5.26 2.53 -16.34
CA TRP A 424 -5.13 3.97 -16.17
C TRP A 424 -6.52 4.63 -16.05
N GLY A 425 -6.53 5.90 -15.66
CA GLY A 425 -7.73 6.71 -15.71
C GLY A 425 -7.44 8.20 -15.55
N LEU A 426 -8.53 8.91 -15.24
CA LEU A 426 -8.58 10.34 -14.97
C LEU A 426 -9.43 10.51 -13.71
N GLU A 427 -8.89 11.17 -12.67
CA GLU A 427 -9.65 11.56 -11.48
C GLU A 427 -9.81 13.07 -11.48
N ARG A 428 -11.03 13.56 -11.23
CA ARG A 428 -11.28 14.99 -11.07
C ARG A 428 -11.23 15.35 -9.60
N THR A 429 -10.30 16.21 -9.21
CA THR A 429 -10.11 16.63 -7.82
C THR A 429 -11.32 17.45 -7.33
N PRO A 430 -11.51 17.58 -6.00
CA PRO A 430 -12.49 18.52 -5.43
C PRO A 430 -12.28 19.98 -5.87
N SER A 431 -11.07 20.34 -6.29
CA SER A 431 -10.73 21.64 -6.91
C SER A 431 -11.06 21.74 -8.40
N GLY A 432 -11.73 20.74 -8.99
CA GLY A 432 -12.18 20.72 -10.38
C GLY A 432 -11.08 20.45 -11.42
N LYS A 433 -9.85 20.16 -11.00
CA LYS A 433 -8.71 19.84 -11.86
C LYS A 433 -8.70 18.34 -12.17
N ASP A 434 -8.50 18.00 -13.43
CA ASP A 434 -8.33 16.62 -13.85
C ASP A 434 -6.88 16.13 -13.64
N VAL A 435 -6.73 14.92 -13.12
CA VAL A 435 -5.45 14.29 -12.79
C VAL A 435 -5.40 12.90 -13.43
N LYS A 436 -4.49 12.72 -14.39
CA LYS A 436 -4.22 11.42 -15.01
C LYS A 436 -3.54 10.50 -14.00
N TYR A 437 -3.94 9.24 -13.94
CA TYR A 437 -3.25 8.23 -13.14
C TYR A 437 -3.02 6.92 -13.89
N TRP A 438 -2.01 6.17 -13.47
CA TRP A 438 -1.85 4.73 -13.69
C TRP A 438 -2.53 3.95 -12.57
N ILE A 439 -3.03 2.75 -12.85
CA ILE A 439 -3.46 1.76 -11.86
C ILE A 439 -2.37 0.70 -11.74
N CYS A 440 -1.74 0.62 -10.57
CA CYS A 440 -0.61 -0.26 -10.30
C CYS A 440 -0.98 -1.26 -9.21
N ALA A 441 -0.63 -2.54 -9.39
CA ALA A 441 -0.74 -3.54 -8.33
C ALA A 441 0.59 -3.65 -7.57
N ASN A 442 0.53 -3.63 -6.23
CA ASN A 442 1.69 -3.77 -5.36
C ASN A 442 1.93 -5.23 -4.95
N SER A 443 2.97 -5.47 -4.14
CA SER A 443 3.37 -6.77 -3.61
C SER A 443 3.53 -6.76 -2.08
N TRP A 444 2.78 -5.89 -1.38
CA TRP A 444 2.80 -5.72 0.09
C TRP A 444 1.51 -6.21 0.78
N GLY A 445 0.76 -7.10 0.11
CA GLY A 445 -0.51 -7.64 0.58
C GLY A 445 -1.73 -6.75 0.28
N PRO A 446 -2.96 -7.31 0.32
CA PRO A 446 -4.19 -6.57 0.01
C PRO A 446 -4.58 -5.54 1.07
N GLN A 447 -4.02 -5.63 2.29
CA GLN A 447 -4.29 -4.69 3.39
C GLN A 447 -3.61 -3.32 3.23
N TRP A 448 -2.77 -3.15 2.21
CA TRP A 448 -2.04 -1.90 1.93
C TRP A 448 -2.69 -1.13 0.76
N GLY A 449 -2.83 0.19 0.88
CA GLY A 449 -3.35 1.02 -0.20
C GLY A 449 -4.82 0.75 -0.55
N GLU A 450 -5.12 0.74 -1.85
CA GLU A 450 -6.45 0.50 -2.41
C GLU A 450 -6.60 -1.00 -2.71
N ASP A 451 -6.89 -1.82 -1.70
CA ASP A 451 -6.96 -3.29 -1.76
C ASP A 451 -5.67 -3.95 -2.31
N GLY A 452 -4.51 -3.39 -1.97
CA GLY A 452 -3.19 -3.78 -2.48
C GLY A 452 -2.80 -3.17 -3.83
N TYR A 453 -3.69 -2.37 -4.42
CA TYR A 453 -3.39 -1.50 -5.55
C TYR A 453 -3.01 -0.09 -5.08
N PHE A 454 -2.46 0.69 -6.00
CA PHE A 454 -2.32 2.14 -5.84
C PHE A 454 -2.49 2.84 -7.18
N ARG A 455 -2.84 4.12 -7.10
CA ARG A 455 -2.86 5.03 -8.25
C ARG A 455 -1.73 6.04 -8.12
N ILE A 456 -1.04 6.32 -9.22
CA ILE A 456 0.12 7.24 -9.29
C ILE A 456 -0.03 8.16 -10.50
N GLU A 457 0.41 9.42 -10.37
CA GLU A 457 0.29 10.42 -11.45
C GLU A 457 0.94 9.94 -12.76
N ARG A 458 0.26 10.19 -13.88
CA ARG A 458 0.58 9.68 -15.22
C ARG A 458 0.87 10.80 -16.22
N GLY A 459 1.85 10.58 -17.09
CA GLY A 459 2.35 11.57 -18.05
C GLY A 459 3.38 12.55 -17.46
N THR A 460 3.85 12.29 -16.23
CA THR A 460 4.85 13.11 -15.52
C THR A 460 6.11 12.32 -15.10
N ASP A 461 6.19 11.02 -15.44
CA ASP A 461 7.19 10.07 -14.95
C ASP A 461 7.39 10.14 -13.41
N GLU A 462 6.30 10.31 -12.65
CA GLU A 462 6.35 10.39 -11.19
C GLU A 462 6.95 9.11 -10.59
N SER A 463 7.91 9.28 -9.67
CA SER A 463 8.77 8.20 -9.16
C SER A 463 9.43 7.33 -10.27
N SER A 464 9.63 7.84 -11.48
CA SER A 464 10.25 7.14 -12.63
C SER A 464 9.49 5.90 -13.13
N ILE A 465 8.17 5.82 -12.88
CA ILE A 465 7.30 4.67 -13.22
C ILE A 465 7.21 4.39 -14.74
N GLU A 466 7.41 5.40 -15.60
CA GLU A 466 7.32 5.31 -17.06
C GLU A 466 8.70 5.09 -17.72
N SER A 467 9.78 5.45 -17.03
CA SER A 467 11.17 5.33 -17.52
C SER A 467 11.67 3.88 -17.73
N ALA A 468 11.12 2.91 -17.01
CA ALA A 468 11.65 1.53 -16.93
C ALA A 468 10.56 0.45 -17.03
N VAL A 469 9.76 0.48 -18.11
CA VAL A 469 8.65 -0.46 -18.34
C VAL A 469 9.06 -1.62 -19.27
N ILE A 470 8.72 -2.85 -18.89
CA ILE A 470 9.02 -4.10 -19.60
C ILE A 470 7.73 -4.84 -19.97
N GLY A 471 7.65 -5.28 -21.23
CA GLY A 471 6.67 -6.23 -21.75
C GLY A 471 7.30 -7.58 -22.08
N VAL A 472 6.46 -8.59 -22.24
CA VAL A 472 6.86 -9.94 -22.66
C VAL A 472 5.73 -10.62 -23.42
N LEU A 473 6.02 -11.62 -24.27
CA LEU A 473 5.00 -12.51 -24.82
C LEU A 473 4.98 -13.86 -24.09
N GLY A 474 3.79 -14.46 -24.02
CA GLY A 474 3.62 -15.80 -23.47
C GLY A 474 4.13 -16.88 -24.43
N THR A 475 4.94 -17.81 -23.90
CA THR A 475 5.29 -19.08 -24.55
C THR A 475 5.53 -20.17 -23.50
N VAL A 476 4.66 -21.17 -23.40
CA VAL A 476 4.94 -22.38 -22.59
C VAL A 476 5.79 -23.36 -23.42
N SER A 477 6.76 -24.01 -22.78
CA SER A 477 7.58 -25.06 -23.38
C SER A 477 7.24 -26.41 -22.77
N GLY A 478 7.20 -27.46 -23.60
CA GLY A 478 7.00 -28.84 -23.13
C GLY A 478 5.54 -29.29 -23.01
N ASP A 479 4.62 -28.53 -23.58
CA ASP A 479 3.25 -28.98 -23.86
C ASP A 479 2.88 -28.56 -25.29
N GLU A 480 2.64 -29.55 -26.15
CA GLU A 480 2.51 -29.36 -27.60
C GLU A 480 1.11 -28.88 -28.00
N GLN A 481 0.05 -29.41 -27.36
CA GLN A 481 -1.31 -28.91 -27.56
C GLN A 481 -1.42 -27.44 -27.13
N LEU A 482 -0.84 -27.09 -25.99
CA LEU A 482 -0.83 -25.71 -25.50
C LEU A 482 -0.03 -24.76 -26.41
N ARG A 483 1.09 -25.23 -26.98
CA ARG A 483 1.82 -24.46 -28.00
C ARG A 483 0.95 -24.20 -29.22
N LEU A 484 0.19 -25.20 -29.69
CA LEU A 484 -0.74 -25.05 -30.82
C LEU A 484 -1.88 -24.06 -30.50
N ILE A 485 -2.42 -24.05 -29.27
CA ILE A 485 -3.42 -23.05 -28.83
C ILE A 485 -2.83 -21.63 -28.92
N LEU A 486 -1.62 -21.42 -28.38
CA LEU A 486 -0.94 -20.13 -28.43
C LEU A 486 -0.56 -19.70 -29.86
N GLU A 487 -0.25 -20.64 -30.76
CA GLU A 487 0.02 -20.37 -32.18
C GLU A 487 -1.24 -20.13 -33.02
N ALA A 488 -2.39 -20.68 -32.60
CA ALA A 488 -3.69 -20.44 -33.23
C ALA A 488 -4.28 -19.08 -32.83
N ASN A 489 -4.26 -18.74 -31.53
CA ASN A 489 -4.78 -17.46 -31.05
C ASN A 489 -3.95 -16.26 -31.53
N LYS A 490 -2.64 -16.41 -31.79
CA LYS A 490 -1.78 -15.39 -32.40
C LYS A 490 -2.09 -15.08 -33.88
N ARG A 491 -3.13 -15.69 -34.47
CA ARG A 491 -3.62 -15.44 -35.83
C ARG A 491 -5.03 -14.82 -35.86
N LYS A 492 -5.60 -14.52 -34.69
CA LYS A 492 -6.81 -13.71 -34.51
C LYS A 492 -6.40 -12.27 -34.20
#